data_AF-A0A256GXG3-F1
#
_entry.id   AF-A0A256GXG3-F1
#
_cell.length_a   1.000
_cell.length_b   1.000
_cell.length_c   1.000
_cell.angle_alpha   90.00
_cell.angle_beta   90.00
_cell.angle_gamma   90.00
#
_symmetry.space_group_name_H-M   'P 1'
#
loop_
_entity.id
_entity.type
_entity.pdbx_description
1 polymer ?
#
loop_
_entity_poly.entity_id
_entity_poly.type
_entity_poly.pdbx_seq_one_letter_code
_entity_poly.pdbx_strand_id
1 'polypeptide(L)'
;MASMSVAMVLALRPRWPERWFGGLDKMYRLHKWLGIAVLIVSSIHWLWGKGPKWAVGWGLIERPVRGTRPPLENPVEQFLLGLRGSAEDLGEWAFYIAALLIVLALVKYFPYRLFYKTHRLLAVVYLVLVFHTVVLMTFRYWLSPIGIVMALLLASGTFAAVKVLLRRVAVKQQVLGEISSIHYYPGVRTLEVEIDVPQGWPGHKSGQFAFATSDSSEGAHPYTIASAWNKEDKHITFITKELGDHTDRLYEKLKVGQVVKLEGPYGCFDFDNGQLRQIWIGGGIGITPFIAGMKHLAQERITNPDAPHKLIDRERPANAFPGVERWVL
;
A
#
# COMPACT_ATOMS: atom_id res chain seq x y z
N MET A 1 1.88 0.29 19.27
CA MET A 1 1.93 -1.02 18.58
C MET A 1 0.72 -1.31 17.71
N ALA A 2 -0.53 -1.21 18.19
CA ALA A 2 -1.72 -1.52 17.39
C ALA A 2 -1.73 -0.91 15.98
N SER A 3 -1.56 0.41 15.85
CA SER A 3 -1.53 1.08 14.54
C SER A 3 -0.40 0.59 13.64
N MET A 4 0.79 0.31 14.19
CA MET A 4 1.91 -0.25 13.41
C MET A 4 1.63 -1.67 12.95
N SER A 5 1.07 -2.52 13.82
CA SER A 5 0.71 -3.90 13.49
C SER A 5 -0.33 -3.94 12.36
N VAL A 6 -1.40 -3.14 12.48
CA VAL A 6 -2.42 -3.05 11.43
C VAL A 6 -1.82 -2.50 10.14
N ALA A 7 -1.03 -1.43 10.20
CA ALA A 7 -0.35 -0.87 9.02
C ALA A 7 0.56 -1.91 8.33
N MET A 8 1.26 -2.75 9.11
CA MET A 8 2.12 -3.82 8.60
C MET A 8 1.31 -4.92 7.91
N VAL A 9 0.16 -5.32 8.49
CA VAL A 9 -0.75 -6.28 7.86
C VAL A 9 -1.33 -5.72 6.56
N LEU A 10 -1.72 -4.44 6.51
CA LEU A 10 -2.19 -3.78 5.29
C LEU A 10 -1.12 -3.75 4.19
N ALA A 11 0.17 -3.64 4.56
CA ALA A 11 1.28 -3.67 3.60
C ALA A 11 1.40 -5.01 2.84
N LEU A 12 0.77 -6.09 3.32
CA LEU A 12 0.70 -7.36 2.59
C LEU A 12 -0.30 -7.35 1.42
N ARG A 13 -1.05 -6.26 1.23
CA ARG A 13 -2.16 -6.15 0.26
C ARG A 13 -3.13 -7.34 0.35
N PRO A 14 -3.70 -7.62 1.54
CA PRO A 14 -4.66 -8.71 1.66
C PRO A 14 -5.90 -8.40 0.81
N ARG A 15 -6.42 -9.43 0.12
CA ARG A 15 -7.64 -9.32 -0.70
C ARG A 15 -8.94 -9.35 0.10
N TRP A 16 -8.95 -10.10 1.21
CA TRP A 16 -10.17 -10.36 1.98
C TRP A 16 -10.88 -9.09 2.51
N PRO A 17 -10.19 -8.01 2.94
CA PRO A 17 -10.85 -6.81 3.42
C PRO A 17 -11.02 -5.74 2.33
N GLU A 18 -10.53 -5.97 1.11
CA GLU A 18 -10.53 -4.98 0.02
C GLU A 18 -11.95 -4.44 -0.25
N ARG A 19 -12.94 -5.34 -0.27
CA ARG A 19 -14.36 -4.98 -0.47
C ARG A 19 -14.92 -4.17 0.69
N TRP A 20 -14.53 -4.46 1.93
CA TRP A 20 -15.05 -3.75 3.11
C TRP A 20 -14.51 -2.32 3.18
N PHE A 21 -13.25 -2.12 2.77
CA PHE A 21 -12.68 -0.78 2.65
C PHE A 21 -13.09 -0.06 1.37
N GLY A 22 -13.71 -0.77 0.41
CA GLY A 22 -14.15 -0.23 -0.86
C GLY A 22 -13.01 0.05 -1.84
N GLY A 23 -11.92 -0.72 -1.77
CA GLY A 23 -10.76 -0.66 -2.67
C GLY A 23 -9.40 -0.63 -1.97
N LEU A 24 -8.37 -1.11 -2.67
CA LEU A 24 -6.99 -1.10 -2.19
C LEU A 24 -6.43 0.33 -2.04
N ASP A 25 -6.92 1.29 -2.83
CA ASP A 25 -6.61 2.72 -2.71
C ASP A 25 -7.02 3.29 -1.35
N LYS A 26 -8.21 2.94 -0.86
CA LYS A 26 -8.70 3.34 0.47
C LYS A 26 -7.92 2.65 1.58
N MET A 27 -7.50 1.40 1.37
CA MET A 27 -6.58 0.73 2.30
C MET A 27 -5.23 1.45 2.39
N TYR A 28 -4.67 1.96 1.29
CA TYR A 28 -3.46 2.79 1.31
C TYR A 28 -3.67 4.12 2.04
N ARG A 29 -4.85 4.74 1.90
CA ARG A 29 -5.21 5.93 2.67
C ARG A 29 -5.24 5.62 4.17
N LEU A 30 -5.84 4.49 4.56
CA LEU A 30 -5.82 4.03 5.94
C LEU A 30 -4.38 3.78 6.43
N HIS A 31 -3.54 3.11 5.64
CA HIS A 31 -2.13 2.89 5.98
C HIS A 31 -1.39 4.20 6.24
N LYS A 32 -1.59 5.22 5.39
CA LYS A 32 -1.02 6.56 5.58
C LYS A 32 -1.47 7.18 6.91
N TRP A 33 -2.77 7.15 7.21
CA TRP A 33 -3.30 7.70 8.46
C TRP A 33 -2.83 6.94 9.69
N LEU A 34 -2.70 5.62 9.61
CA LEU A 34 -2.08 4.82 10.67
C LEU A 34 -0.61 5.21 10.87
N GLY A 35 0.14 5.45 9.80
CA GLY A 35 1.52 5.94 9.87
C GLY A 35 1.63 7.31 10.57
N ILE A 36 0.74 8.26 10.24
CA ILE A 36 0.66 9.56 10.92
C ILE A 36 0.30 9.37 12.40
N ALA A 37 -0.68 8.53 12.71
CA ALA A 37 -1.06 8.23 14.09
C ALA A 37 0.10 7.59 14.88
N VAL A 38 0.88 6.72 14.24
CA VAL A 38 2.10 6.13 14.84
C VAL A 38 3.09 7.23 15.19
N LEU A 39 3.35 8.20 14.29
CA LEU A 39 4.26 9.30 14.56
C LEU A 39 3.81 10.13 15.76
N ILE A 40 2.53 10.50 15.82
CA ILE A 40 1.97 11.31 16.91
C ILE A 40 2.05 10.55 18.23
N VAL A 41 1.50 9.34 18.28
CA VAL A 41 1.41 8.54 19.53
C VAL A 41 2.80 8.15 20.02
N SER A 42 3.72 7.78 19.12
CA SER A 42 5.09 7.44 19.53
C SER A 42 5.87 8.66 20.05
N SER A 43 5.66 9.84 19.46
CA SER A 43 6.27 11.09 19.96
C SER A 43 5.76 11.44 21.35
N ILE A 44 4.45 11.31 21.60
CA ILE A 44 3.86 11.50 22.93
C ILE A 44 4.41 10.45 23.91
N HIS A 45 4.47 9.18 23.51
CA HIS A 45 5.01 8.11 24.35
C HIS A 45 6.48 8.34 24.73
N TRP A 46 7.32 8.73 23.77
CA TRP A 46 8.72 9.07 24.01
C TRP A 46 8.86 10.29 24.94
N LEU A 47 8.05 11.34 24.71
CA LEU A 47 8.02 12.52 25.57
C LEU A 47 7.56 12.19 26.99
N TRP A 48 6.62 11.25 27.17
CA TRP A 48 6.19 10.79 28.48
C TRP A 48 7.32 10.06 29.24
N GLY A 49 8.20 9.36 28.51
CA GLY A 49 9.36 8.68 29.10
C GLY A 49 10.54 9.63 29.40
N LYS A 50 10.77 10.65 28.56
CA LYS A 50 11.94 11.56 28.67
C LYS A 50 11.63 12.87 29.38
N GLY A 51 10.43 13.42 29.19
CA GLY A 51 9.98 14.67 29.79
C GLY A 51 10.16 14.73 31.30
N PRO A 52 9.71 13.71 32.08
CA PRO A 52 9.96 13.68 33.52
C PRO A 52 11.45 13.68 33.88
N LYS A 53 12.31 13.02 33.10
CA LYS A 53 13.77 13.02 33.34
C LYS A 53 14.37 14.41 33.12
N TRP A 54 13.93 15.14 32.10
CA TRP A 54 14.36 16.52 31.87
C TRP A 54 13.84 17.46 32.94
N ALA A 55 12.58 17.32 33.36
CA ALA A 55 12.02 18.10 34.47
C ALA A 55 12.80 17.91 35.77
N VAL A 56 13.22 16.67 36.08
CA VAL A 56 14.13 16.40 37.20
C VAL A 56 15.49 17.07 37.00
N GLY A 57 16.06 16.98 35.79
CA GLY A 57 17.33 17.65 35.46
C GLY A 57 17.28 19.18 35.54
N TRP A 58 16.12 19.77 35.29
CA TRP A 58 15.85 21.21 35.43
C TRP A 58 15.42 21.62 36.85
N GLY A 59 15.33 20.68 37.79
CA GLY A 59 14.93 20.95 39.17
C GLY A 59 13.43 21.25 39.35
N LEU A 60 12.59 20.95 38.35
CA LEU A 60 11.14 21.15 38.42
C LEU A 60 10.41 20.04 39.21
N ILE A 61 11.00 18.84 39.29
CA ILE A 61 10.41 17.66 39.95
C ILE A 61 11.52 16.91 40.70
N GLU A 62 11.22 16.38 41.88
CA GLU A 62 12.14 15.52 42.62
C GLU A 62 12.23 14.11 42.03
N ARG A 63 13.42 13.49 42.12
CA ARG A 63 13.62 12.13 41.63
C ARG A 63 12.84 11.14 42.51
N PRO A 64 11.98 10.27 41.94
CA PRO A 64 11.24 9.29 42.73
C PRO A 64 12.17 8.33 43.47
N VAL A 65 11.93 8.14 44.76
CA VAL A 65 12.61 7.11 45.57
C VAL A 65 12.14 5.74 45.10
N ARG A 66 13.05 4.92 44.55
CA ARG A 66 12.73 3.55 44.12
C ARG A 66 12.79 2.62 45.34
N GLY A 67 11.67 1.98 45.67
CA GLY A 67 11.60 0.98 46.73
C GLY A 67 12.30 -0.34 46.40
N THR A 68 12.45 -1.20 47.40
CA THR A 68 12.96 -2.57 47.26
C THR A 68 12.04 -3.38 46.36
N ARG A 69 12.62 -4.06 45.36
CA ARG A 69 11.87 -4.93 44.45
C ARG A 69 11.69 -6.29 45.11
N PRO A 70 10.47 -6.87 45.11
CA PRO A 70 10.27 -8.22 45.61
C PRO A 70 11.09 -9.22 44.77
N PRO A 71 11.57 -10.31 45.37
CA PRO A 71 12.21 -11.39 44.63
C PRO A 71 11.20 -11.96 43.61
N LEU A 72 11.69 -12.22 42.40
CA LEU A 72 10.87 -12.75 41.32
C LEU A 72 10.98 -14.26 41.32
N GLU A 73 9.86 -14.96 41.24
CA GLU A 73 9.85 -16.43 41.24
C GLU A 73 9.88 -17.02 39.82
N ASN A 74 9.46 -16.25 38.81
CA ASN A 74 9.37 -16.73 37.43
C ASN A 74 10.69 -16.52 36.65
N PRO A 75 11.34 -17.60 36.15
CA PRO A 75 12.60 -17.50 35.39
C PRO A 75 12.49 -16.66 34.10
N VAL A 76 11.34 -16.70 33.42
CA VAL A 76 11.11 -15.93 32.19
C VAL A 76 11.03 -14.45 32.49
N GLU A 77 10.33 -14.08 33.57
CA GLU A 77 10.23 -12.69 34.00
C GLU A 77 11.60 -12.11 34.39
N GLN A 78 12.41 -12.90 35.11
CA GLN A 78 13.79 -12.52 35.43
C GLN A 78 14.65 -12.31 34.18
N PHE A 79 14.55 -13.22 33.20
CA PHE A 79 15.28 -13.10 31.94
C PHE A 79 14.89 -11.82 31.17
N LEU A 80 13.59 -11.54 31.03
CA LEU A 80 13.11 -10.33 30.36
C LEU A 80 13.57 -9.06 31.08
N LEU A 81 13.58 -9.06 32.42
CA LEU A 81 14.08 -7.92 33.19
C LEU A 81 15.58 -7.69 33.00
N GLY A 82 16.37 -8.74 32.78
CA GLY A 82 17.77 -8.63 32.38
C GLY A 82 17.95 -7.89 31.05
N LEU A 83 16.99 -8.02 30.14
CA LEU A 83 16.99 -7.35 28.82
C LEU A 83 16.40 -5.93 28.85
N ARG A 84 15.88 -5.48 29.99
CA ARG A 84 15.16 -4.20 30.11
C ARG A 84 15.99 -3.01 29.64
N GLY A 85 17.27 -2.93 30.02
CA GLY A 85 18.15 -1.84 29.60
C GLY A 85 18.30 -1.79 28.08
N SER A 86 18.63 -2.93 27.47
CA SER A 86 18.73 -3.06 26.02
C SER A 86 17.42 -2.72 25.30
N ALA A 87 16.27 -3.10 25.86
CA ALA A 87 14.97 -2.76 25.30
C ALA A 87 14.65 -1.25 25.39
N GLU A 88 15.01 -0.59 26.48
CA GLU A 88 14.87 0.87 26.63
C GLU A 88 15.74 1.60 25.58
N ASP A 89 17.02 1.21 25.45
CA ASP A 89 17.96 1.85 24.52
C ASP A 89 17.60 1.62 23.04
N LEU A 90 17.31 0.36 22.66
CA LEU A 90 16.91 0.03 21.30
C LEU A 90 15.57 0.67 20.94
N GLY A 91 14.65 0.80 21.90
CA GLY A 91 13.37 1.47 21.70
C GLY A 91 13.52 2.95 21.34
N GLU A 92 14.46 3.65 21.99
CA GLU A 92 14.75 5.06 21.71
C GLU A 92 15.33 5.26 20.30
N TRP A 93 16.34 4.47 19.93
CA TRP A 93 16.90 4.52 18.57
C TRP A 93 15.86 4.13 17.51
N ALA A 94 15.06 3.09 17.78
CA ALA A 94 13.99 2.68 16.89
C ALA A 94 12.95 3.79 16.70
N PHE A 95 12.62 4.55 17.75
CA PHE A 95 11.74 5.72 17.65
C PHE A 95 12.34 6.79 16.73
N TYR A 96 13.60 7.19 16.91
CA TYR A 96 14.22 8.21 16.07
C TYR A 96 14.27 7.82 14.59
N ILE A 97 14.65 6.56 14.31
CA ILE A 97 14.69 6.04 12.95
C ILE A 97 13.25 5.97 12.38
N ALA A 98 12.28 5.49 13.15
CA ALA A 98 10.88 5.47 12.72
C ALA A 98 10.36 6.87 12.38
N ALA A 99 10.59 7.84 13.26
CA ALA A 99 10.15 9.21 13.07
C ALA A 99 10.74 9.83 11.80
N LEU A 100 12.06 9.68 11.60
CA LEU A 100 12.74 10.15 10.40
C LEU A 100 12.15 9.50 9.13
N LEU A 101 12.01 8.17 9.11
CA LEU A 101 11.50 7.45 7.95
C LEU A 101 10.03 7.78 7.64
N ILE A 102 9.19 8.00 8.67
CA ILE A 102 7.79 8.41 8.49
C ILE A 102 7.73 9.85 7.95
N VAL A 103 8.53 10.78 8.49
CA VAL A 103 8.59 12.15 7.97
C VAL A 103 9.03 12.15 6.51
N LEU A 104 10.10 11.45 6.16
CA LEU A 104 10.55 11.30 4.76
C LEU A 104 9.45 10.71 3.87
N ALA A 105 8.69 9.73 4.38
CA ALA A 105 7.57 9.12 3.67
C ALA A 105 6.38 10.07 3.42
N LEU A 106 6.27 11.17 4.18
CA LEU A 106 5.22 12.19 4.01
C LEU A 106 5.65 13.35 3.10
N VAL A 107 6.95 13.50 2.82
CA VAL A 107 7.47 14.53 1.91
C VAL A 107 7.11 14.20 0.47
N LYS A 108 6.25 15.01 -0.15
CA LYS A 108 5.76 14.79 -1.53
C LYS A 108 6.86 14.78 -2.60
N TYR A 109 7.96 15.50 -2.38
CA TYR A 109 9.06 15.59 -3.34
C TYR A 109 10.11 14.48 -3.20
N PHE A 110 9.92 13.55 -2.27
CA PHE A 110 10.87 12.45 -2.08
C PHE A 110 10.72 11.42 -3.22
N PRO A 111 11.78 11.12 -4.00
CA PRO A 111 11.66 10.26 -5.18
C PRO A 111 11.09 8.88 -4.86
N TYR A 112 10.17 8.39 -5.70
CA TYR A 112 9.42 7.16 -5.42
C TYR A 112 10.33 5.94 -5.20
N ARG A 113 11.41 5.83 -5.99
CA ARG A 113 12.38 4.73 -5.86
C ARG A 113 13.10 4.72 -4.51
N LEU A 114 13.44 5.89 -3.97
CA LEU A 114 14.06 6.02 -2.66
C LEU A 114 13.02 5.80 -1.56
N PHE A 115 11.83 6.38 -1.70
CA PHE A 115 10.68 6.15 -0.84
C PHE A 115 10.44 4.66 -0.61
N TYR A 116 10.29 3.87 -1.69
CA TYR A 116 10.02 2.44 -1.57
C TYR A 116 11.12 1.69 -0.80
N LYS A 117 12.39 2.04 -1.03
CA LYS A 117 13.54 1.42 -0.37
C LYS A 117 13.64 1.79 1.12
N THR A 118 13.55 3.08 1.45
CA THR A 118 13.71 3.56 2.83
C THR A 118 12.49 3.24 3.67
N HIS A 119 11.28 3.38 3.11
CA HIS A 119 10.04 3.07 3.82
C HIS A 119 9.98 1.59 4.25
N ARG A 120 10.58 0.68 3.47
CA ARG A 120 10.69 -0.73 3.83
C ARG A 120 11.53 -0.98 5.10
N LEU A 121 12.48 -0.10 5.44
CA LEU A 121 13.26 -0.22 6.67
C LEU A 121 12.38 -0.11 7.93
N LEU A 122 11.19 0.50 7.84
CA LEU A 122 10.22 0.51 8.93
C LEU A 122 9.78 -0.89 9.35
N ALA A 123 9.86 -1.90 8.47
CA ALA A 123 9.59 -3.28 8.86
C ALA A 123 10.67 -3.84 9.82
N VAL A 124 11.94 -3.46 9.64
CA VAL A 124 13.01 -3.82 10.58
C VAL A 124 12.82 -3.09 11.90
N VAL A 125 12.56 -1.79 11.85
CA VAL A 125 12.30 -0.96 13.03
C VAL A 125 11.10 -1.49 13.82
N TYR A 126 10.04 -1.92 13.12
CA TYR A 126 8.89 -2.55 13.74
C TYR A 126 9.28 -3.80 14.54
N LEU A 127 10.14 -4.70 14.02
CA LEU A 127 10.59 -5.89 14.75
C LEU A 127 11.37 -5.52 16.02
N VAL A 128 12.20 -4.47 15.97
CA VAL A 128 12.88 -3.95 17.17
C VAL A 128 11.85 -3.41 18.18
N LEU A 129 10.80 -2.74 17.72
CA LEU A 129 9.72 -2.24 18.58
C LEU A 129 8.83 -3.36 19.14
N VAL A 130 8.70 -4.48 18.43
CA VAL A 130 8.08 -5.71 18.96
C VAL A 130 8.91 -6.23 20.13
N PHE A 131 10.22 -6.36 19.98
CA PHE A 131 11.13 -6.73 21.08
C PHE A 131 11.01 -5.77 22.27
N HIS A 132 11.06 -4.47 22.01
CA HIS A 132 10.86 -3.43 23.03
C HIS A 132 9.56 -3.62 23.80
N THR A 133 8.45 -3.89 23.10
CA THR A 133 7.13 -4.11 23.71
C THR A 133 7.10 -5.40 24.53
N VAL A 134 7.64 -6.50 23.99
CA VAL A 134 7.66 -7.81 24.66
C VAL A 134 8.41 -7.74 25.99
N VAL A 135 9.54 -7.03 26.01
CA VAL A 135 10.39 -6.90 27.21
C VAL A 135 9.82 -5.93 28.24
N LEU A 136 9.29 -4.77 27.80
CA LEU A 136 8.89 -3.69 28.72
C LEU A 136 7.45 -3.75 29.20
N MET A 137 6.57 -4.49 28.52
CA MET A 137 5.20 -4.68 28.98
C MET A 137 5.19 -5.48 30.29
N THR A 138 4.47 -4.99 31.30
CA THR A 138 4.35 -5.65 32.62
C THR A 138 3.99 -7.12 32.46
N PHE A 139 4.78 -8.01 33.04
CA PHE A 139 4.69 -9.46 32.81
C PHE A 139 3.27 -10.01 33.06
N ARG A 140 2.63 -9.58 34.15
CA ARG A 140 1.24 -9.97 34.49
C ARG A 140 0.20 -9.58 33.43
N TYR A 141 0.44 -8.53 32.64
CA TYR A 141 -0.51 -8.11 31.62
C TYR A 141 -0.61 -9.11 30.46
N TRP A 142 0.38 -9.97 30.23
CA TRP A 142 0.29 -11.00 29.18
C TRP A 142 -0.88 -11.96 29.38
N LEU A 143 -1.28 -12.23 30.62
CA LEU A 143 -2.42 -13.10 30.96
C LEU A 143 -3.77 -12.37 30.93
N SER A 144 -3.75 -11.04 30.82
CA SER A 144 -4.97 -10.24 30.76
C SER A 144 -5.50 -10.14 29.33
N PRO A 145 -6.78 -9.75 29.12
CA PRO A 145 -7.35 -9.58 27.79
C PRO A 145 -6.54 -8.64 26.89
N ILE A 146 -5.97 -7.57 27.45
CA ILE A 146 -5.11 -6.64 26.69
C ILE A 146 -3.81 -7.32 26.23
N GLY A 147 -3.26 -8.23 27.02
CA GLY A 147 -2.08 -9.02 26.67
C GLY A 147 -2.33 -9.96 25.51
N ILE A 148 -3.49 -10.63 25.49
CA ILE A 148 -3.89 -11.51 24.38
C ILE A 148 -4.03 -10.71 23.08
N VAL A 149 -4.74 -9.59 23.12
CA VAL A 149 -4.90 -8.70 21.95
C VAL A 149 -3.54 -8.18 21.48
N MET A 150 -2.68 -7.75 22.40
CA MET A 150 -1.33 -7.31 22.07
C MET A 150 -0.51 -8.43 21.42
N ALA A 151 -0.52 -9.64 21.98
CA ALA A 151 0.19 -10.79 21.43
C ALA A 151 -0.22 -11.09 19.99
N LEU A 152 -1.53 -11.09 19.70
CA LEU A 152 -2.06 -11.29 18.35
C LEU A 152 -1.62 -10.18 17.38
N LEU A 153 -1.65 -8.92 17.82
CA LEU A 153 -1.18 -7.78 17.03
C LEU A 153 0.32 -7.85 16.74
N LEU A 154 1.13 -8.23 17.73
CA LEU A 154 2.58 -8.37 17.55
C LEU A 154 2.93 -9.56 16.65
N ALA A 155 2.25 -10.70 16.83
CA ALA A 155 2.47 -11.89 16.01
C ALA A 155 2.07 -11.66 14.54
N SER A 156 0.88 -11.11 14.29
CA SER A 156 0.40 -10.80 12.94
C SER A 156 1.28 -9.75 12.24
N GLY A 157 1.66 -8.69 12.95
CA GLY A 157 2.57 -7.68 12.42
C GLY A 157 3.98 -8.22 12.18
N THR A 158 4.50 -9.09 13.04
CA THR A 158 5.82 -9.74 12.86
C THR A 158 5.82 -10.63 11.64
N PHE A 159 4.79 -11.47 11.47
CA PHE A 159 4.60 -12.29 10.27
C PHE A 159 4.58 -11.43 9.00
N ALA A 160 3.84 -10.31 9.04
CA ALA A 160 3.77 -9.38 7.93
C ALA A 160 5.11 -8.69 7.64
N ALA A 161 5.82 -8.23 8.66
CA ALA A 161 7.14 -7.64 8.54
C ALA A 161 8.14 -8.62 7.91
N VAL A 162 8.17 -9.87 8.38
CA VAL A 162 9.03 -10.92 7.80
C VAL A 162 8.71 -11.14 6.33
N LYS A 163 7.43 -11.23 5.95
CA LYS A 163 7.03 -11.36 4.53
C LYS A 163 7.46 -10.17 3.68
N VAL A 164 7.30 -8.95 4.19
CA VAL A 164 7.77 -7.72 3.53
C VAL A 164 9.30 -7.74 3.36
N LEU A 165 10.05 -8.16 4.38
CA LEU A 165 11.52 -8.26 4.35
C LEU A 165 12.03 -9.38 3.44
N LEU A 166 11.26 -10.45 3.26
CA LEU A 166 11.58 -11.53 2.31
C LEU A 166 11.12 -11.23 0.88
N ARG A 167 10.52 -10.06 0.60
CA ARG A 167 9.90 -9.71 -0.70
C ARG A 167 8.82 -10.71 -1.14
N ARG A 168 8.18 -11.39 -0.18
CA ARG A 168 7.12 -12.39 -0.44
C ARG A 168 5.71 -11.81 -0.26
N VAL A 169 5.53 -10.56 -0.67
CA VAL A 169 4.22 -9.88 -0.66
C VAL A 169 3.41 -10.38 -1.85
N ALA A 170 2.17 -10.81 -1.61
CA ALA A 170 1.20 -11.21 -2.63
C ALA A 170 1.69 -12.17 -3.73
N VAL A 171 2.74 -12.96 -3.50
CA VAL A 171 3.33 -13.91 -4.49
C VAL A 171 2.29 -14.86 -5.09
N LYS A 172 1.32 -15.32 -4.30
CA LYS A 172 0.23 -16.21 -4.78
C LYS A 172 -0.75 -15.53 -5.74
N GLN A 173 -0.69 -14.20 -5.85
CA GLN A 173 -1.54 -13.38 -6.72
C GLN A 173 -0.78 -12.90 -7.96
N GLN A 174 0.47 -13.37 -8.13
CA GLN A 174 1.32 -13.02 -9.27
C GLN A 174 1.18 -14.06 -10.36
N VAL A 175 1.02 -13.58 -11.60
CA VAL A 175 1.04 -14.38 -12.81
C VAL A 175 2.13 -13.85 -13.73
N LEU A 176 2.64 -14.71 -14.61
CA LEU A 176 3.53 -14.29 -15.68
C LEU A 176 2.69 -13.96 -16.91
N GLY A 177 3.07 -12.91 -17.60
CA GLY A 177 2.58 -12.58 -18.93
C GLY A 177 3.72 -12.21 -19.85
N GLU A 178 3.47 -12.22 -21.15
CA GLU A 178 4.44 -11.84 -22.17
C GLU A 178 3.90 -10.64 -22.95
N ILE A 179 4.73 -9.62 -23.17
CA ILE A 179 4.32 -8.45 -23.94
C ILE A 179 4.15 -8.86 -25.40
N SER A 180 2.91 -8.84 -25.90
CA SER A 180 2.57 -9.20 -27.27
C SER A 180 2.60 -8.01 -28.21
N SER A 181 2.24 -6.82 -27.72
CA SER A 181 2.29 -5.59 -28.52
C SER A 181 2.65 -4.36 -27.68
N ILE A 182 3.30 -3.40 -28.34
CA ILE A 182 3.64 -2.09 -27.78
C ILE A 182 3.30 -1.04 -28.83
N HIS A 183 2.47 -0.06 -28.46
CA HIS A 183 2.15 1.08 -29.30
C HIS A 183 2.35 2.39 -28.55
N TYR A 184 3.14 3.30 -29.13
CA TYR A 184 3.40 4.60 -28.55
C TYR A 184 2.65 5.69 -29.31
N TYR A 185 1.99 6.58 -28.57
CA TYR A 185 1.23 7.73 -29.09
C TYR A 185 1.98 9.04 -28.77
N PRO A 186 2.83 9.57 -29.67
CA PRO A 186 3.67 10.75 -29.39
C PRO A 186 2.85 12.00 -29.07
N GLY A 187 1.71 12.20 -29.74
CA GLY A 187 0.88 13.40 -29.58
C GLY A 187 0.26 13.56 -28.19
N VAL A 188 0.14 12.47 -27.42
CA VAL A 188 -0.39 12.48 -26.05
C VAL A 188 0.61 11.93 -25.03
N ARG A 189 1.82 11.54 -25.48
CA ARG A 189 2.90 10.94 -24.68
C ARG A 189 2.41 9.75 -23.85
N THR A 190 1.77 8.81 -24.53
CA THR A 190 1.13 7.65 -23.91
C THR A 190 1.59 6.37 -24.57
N LEU A 191 1.87 5.36 -23.75
CA LEU A 191 2.24 4.01 -24.15
C LEU A 191 1.09 3.04 -23.89
N GLU A 192 0.67 2.33 -24.93
CA GLU A 192 -0.23 1.18 -24.84
C GLU A 192 0.59 -0.11 -24.94
N VAL A 193 0.38 -1.01 -23.99
CA VAL A 193 1.08 -2.30 -23.90
C VAL A 193 0.04 -3.39 -23.76
N GLU A 194 0.08 -4.37 -24.64
CA GLU A 194 -0.74 -5.59 -24.54
C GLU A 194 0.13 -6.73 -24.04
N ILE A 195 -0.44 -7.51 -23.13
CA ILE A 195 0.24 -8.58 -22.44
C ILE A 195 -0.62 -9.83 -22.48
N ASP A 196 -0.07 -10.90 -23.04
CA ASP A 196 -0.72 -12.20 -23.08
C ASP A 196 -0.56 -12.89 -21.72
N VAL A 197 -1.68 -13.39 -21.19
CA VAL A 197 -1.75 -14.06 -19.88
C VAL A 197 -2.47 -15.40 -20.02
N PRO A 198 -1.86 -16.40 -20.68
CA PRO A 198 -2.55 -17.63 -21.06
C PRO A 198 -3.07 -18.43 -19.85
N GLN A 199 -2.42 -18.32 -18.69
CA GLN A 199 -2.74 -19.08 -17.49
C GLN A 199 -2.65 -18.23 -16.21
N GLY A 200 -3.44 -18.63 -15.20
CA GLY A 200 -3.35 -18.10 -13.84
C GLY A 200 -4.08 -16.78 -13.58
N TRP A 201 -4.36 -15.96 -14.60
CA TRP A 201 -5.12 -14.73 -14.39
C TRP A 201 -6.59 -15.05 -14.06
N PRO A 202 -7.14 -14.58 -12.92
CA PRO A 202 -8.49 -14.94 -12.50
C PRO A 202 -9.60 -14.24 -13.31
N GLY A 203 -9.24 -13.36 -14.26
CA GLY A 203 -10.13 -12.41 -14.92
C GLY A 203 -10.22 -11.09 -14.17
N HIS A 204 -10.80 -10.07 -14.82
CA HIS A 204 -10.93 -8.73 -14.25
C HIS A 204 -12.21 -8.04 -14.76
N LYS A 205 -12.63 -6.99 -14.06
CA LYS A 205 -13.71 -6.08 -14.47
C LYS A 205 -13.15 -4.74 -14.93
N SER A 206 -13.86 -4.05 -15.82
CA SER A 206 -13.54 -2.67 -16.21
C SER A 206 -13.51 -1.78 -14.97
N GLY A 207 -12.47 -0.96 -14.85
CA GLY A 207 -12.25 -0.14 -13.66
C GLY A 207 -11.23 -0.68 -12.67
N GLN A 208 -10.88 -1.97 -12.79
CA GLN A 208 -9.83 -2.57 -11.97
C GLN A 208 -8.43 -2.22 -12.48
N PHE A 209 -7.45 -2.36 -11.59
CA PHE A 209 -6.03 -2.16 -11.88
C PHE A 209 -5.22 -3.38 -11.45
N ALA A 210 -3.98 -3.46 -11.91
CA ALA A 210 -3.03 -4.48 -11.52
C ALA A 210 -1.65 -3.86 -11.32
N PHE A 211 -0.80 -4.50 -10.52
CA PHE A 211 0.61 -4.13 -10.49
C PHE A 211 1.36 -4.90 -11.57
N ALA A 212 2.09 -4.21 -12.42
CA ALA A 212 3.00 -4.81 -13.38
C ALA A 212 4.45 -4.58 -12.96
N THR A 213 5.26 -5.65 -13.04
CA THR A 213 6.71 -5.58 -12.82
C THR A 213 7.41 -5.99 -14.11
N SER A 214 7.98 -5.02 -14.81
CA SER A 214 8.82 -5.22 -16.00
C SER A 214 10.31 -5.27 -15.66
N ASP A 215 10.74 -4.58 -14.59
CA ASP A 215 12.09 -4.64 -14.04
C ASP A 215 12.04 -4.92 -12.53
N SER A 216 12.68 -6.00 -12.11
CA SER A 216 12.77 -6.40 -10.70
C SER A 216 13.55 -5.43 -9.81
N SER A 217 14.45 -4.62 -10.39
CA SER A 217 15.24 -3.62 -9.68
C SER A 217 14.45 -2.36 -9.33
N GLU A 218 13.41 -2.10 -10.12
CA GLU A 218 12.47 -1.00 -9.97
C GLU A 218 11.28 -1.41 -9.09
N GLY A 219 10.74 -2.60 -9.33
CA GLY A 219 9.61 -3.15 -8.59
C GLY A 219 8.29 -3.04 -9.35
N ALA A 220 7.20 -3.26 -8.64
CA ALA A 220 5.86 -3.35 -9.23
C ALA A 220 5.16 -1.99 -9.23
N HIS A 221 4.62 -1.59 -10.38
CA HIS A 221 3.88 -0.33 -10.55
C HIS A 221 2.40 -0.58 -10.84
N PRO A 222 1.47 0.15 -10.21
CA PRO A 222 0.05 -0.01 -10.45
C PRO A 222 -0.37 0.65 -11.76
N TYR A 223 -1.13 -0.07 -12.59
CA TYR A 223 -1.73 0.42 -13.83
C TYR A 223 -3.19 -0.02 -13.92
N THR A 224 -4.08 0.91 -14.27
CA THR A 224 -5.48 0.58 -14.58
C THR A 224 -5.54 -0.28 -15.82
N ILE A 225 -6.29 -1.39 -15.75
CA ILE A 225 -6.47 -2.29 -16.88
C ILE A 225 -7.40 -1.61 -17.89
N ALA A 226 -6.94 -1.51 -19.14
CA ALA A 226 -7.60 -0.81 -20.22
C ALA A 226 -8.40 -1.74 -21.16
N SER A 227 -8.19 -3.05 -21.07
CA SER A 227 -8.96 -4.06 -21.81
C SER A 227 -10.23 -4.48 -21.06
N ALA A 228 -11.15 -5.09 -21.81
CA ALA A 228 -12.19 -5.93 -21.22
C ALA A 228 -11.64 -7.36 -21.09
N TRP A 229 -12.10 -8.12 -20.10
CA TRP A 229 -11.65 -9.49 -19.94
C TRP A 229 -12.40 -10.44 -20.88
N ASN A 230 -11.65 -11.17 -21.71
CA ASN A 230 -12.16 -12.27 -22.53
C ASN A 230 -11.47 -13.59 -22.11
N LYS A 231 -12.23 -14.67 -21.93
CA LYS A 231 -11.68 -15.99 -21.57
C LYS A 231 -11.06 -16.73 -22.76
N GLU A 232 -11.54 -16.44 -23.96
CA GLU A 232 -11.06 -17.03 -25.21
C GLU A 232 -9.81 -16.30 -25.71
N ASP A 233 -9.73 -14.99 -25.43
CA ASP A 233 -8.62 -14.12 -25.81
C ASP A 233 -8.06 -13.43 -24.55
N LYS A 234 -7.06 -14.08 -23.93
CA LYS A 234 -6.56 -13.75 -22.60
C LYS A 234 -5.44 -12.72 -22.66
N HIS A 235 -5.78 -11.49 -23.03
CA HIS A 235 -4.87 -10.36 -23.02
C HIS A 235 -5.25 -9.31 -21.96
N ILE A 236 -4.25 -8.57 -21.51
CA ILE A 236 -4.39 -7.42 -20.62
C ILE A 236 -3.73 -6.23 -21.30
N THR A 237 -4.48 -5.16 -21.50
CA THR A 237 -3.94 -3.91 -22.02
C THR A 237 -3.71 -2.93 -20.88
N PHE A 238 -2.54 -2.28 -20.85
CA PHE A 238 -2.27 -1.11 -20.02
C PHE A 238 -2.02 0.11 -20.89
N ILE A 239 -2.57 1.24 -20.46
CA ILE A 239 -2.33 2.55 -21.07
C ILE A 239 -1.65 3.43 -20.02
N THR A 240 -0.42 3.84 -20.30
CA THR A 240 0.46 4.53 -19.36
C THR A 240 0.95 5.84 -19.94
N LYS A 241 0.78 6.95 -19.21
CA LYS A 241 1.27 8.27 -19.63
C LYS A 241 2.66 8.57 -19.06
N GLU A 242 3.50 9.21 -19.85
CA GLU A 242 4.78 9.77 -19.41
C GLU A 242 4.53 10.98 -18.50
N LEU A 243 4.63 10.77 -17.19
CA LEU A 243 4.34 11.78 -16.17
C LEU A 243 5.36 11.79 -15.03
N GLY A 244 6.27 10.82 -14.98
CA GLY A 244 7.13 10.60 -13.83
C GLY A 244 8.34 9.77 -14.16
N ASP A 245 9.27 9.76 -13.21
CA ASP A 245 10.62 9.19 -13.30
C ASP A 245 10.64 7.73 -13.77
N HIS A 246 9.60 6.95 -13.47
CA HIS A 246 9.43 5.60 -14.01
C HIS A 246 8.89 5.58 -15.44
N THR A 247 7.79 6.30 -15.69
CA THR A 247 7.02 6.17 -16.94
C THR A 247 7.64 6.93 -18.11
N ASP A 248 8.45 7.95 -17.83
CA ASP A 248 9.10 8.81 -18.84
C ASP A 248 10.05 8.05 -19.77
N ARG A 249 10.60 6.92 -19.32
CA ARG A 249 11.49 6.07 -20.13
C ARG A 249 10.95 4.67 -20.32
N LEU A 250 9.68 4.44 -20.01
CA LEU A 250 9.09 3.11 -20.06
C LEU A 250 9.06 2.57 -21.49
N TYR A 251 8.71 3.43 -22.45
CA TYR A 251 8.69 3.07 -23.87
C TYR A 251 10.04 2.58 -24.39
N GLU A 252 11.15 3.20 -23.98
CA GLU A 252 12.50 2.81 -24.40
C GLU A 252 12.97 1.48 -23.77
N LYS A 253 12.39 1.11 -22.62
CA LYS A 253 12.82 -0.05 -21.84
C LYS A 253 12.04 -1.32 -22.18
N LEU A 254 10.76 -1.19 -22.52
CA LEU A 254 9.90 -2.34 -22.80
C LEU A 254 10.16 -2.90 -24.19
N LYS A 255 10.05 -4.23 -24.32
CA LYS A 255 10.20 -4.93 -25.59
C LYS A 255 9.10 -5.96 -25.77
N VAL A 256 8.64 -6.13 -27.02
CA VAL A 256 7.79 -7.27 -27.39
C VAL A 256 8.54 -8.58 -27.11
N GLY A 257 7.84 -9.58 -26.59
CA GLY A 257 8.39 -10.85 -26.09
C GLY A 257 8.95 -10.78 -24.67
N GLN A 258 8.95 -9.62 -24.02
CA GLN A 258 9.43 -9.50 -22.64
C GLN A 258 8.43 -10.14 -21.66
N VAL A 259 8.94 -10.99 -20.78
CA VAL A 259 8.15 -11.54 -19.67
C VAL A 259 8.00 -10.49 -18.57
N VAL A 260 6.76 -10.27 -18.14
CA VAL A 260 6.38 -9.36 -17.05
C VAL A 260 5.60 -10.10 -15.97
N LYS A 261 5.72 -9.65 -14.72
CA LYS A 261 4.91 -10.19 -13.61
C LYS A 261 3.71 -9.28 -13.37
N LEU A 262 2.52 -9.86 -13.36
CA LEU A 262 1.28 -9.15 -13.06
C LEU A 262 0.71 -9.62 -11.73
N GLU A 263 0.41 -8.68 -10.83
CA GLU A 263 -0.22 -8.93 -9.54
C GLU A 263 -1.59 -8.26 -9.52
N GLY A 264 -2.66 -9.03 -9.37
CA GLY A 264 -4.01 -8.47 -9.40
C GLY A 264 -5.06 -9.46 -9.93
N PRO A 265 -6.25 -8.96 -10.30
CA PRO A 265 -6.65 -7.55 -10.27
C PRO A 265 -6.96 -7.03 -8.85
N TYR A 266 -6.97 -5.71 -8.72
CA TYR A 266 -7.38 -4.93 -7.54
C TYR A 266 -8.32 -3.79 -7.97
N GLY A 267 -8.97 -3.16 -6.99
CA GLY A 267 -9.86 -2.04 -7.20
C GLY A 267 -11.32 -2.45 -7.20
N CYS A 268 -12.16 -1.51 -6.73
CA CYS A 268 -13.60 -1.65 -6.63
C CYS A 268 -14.35 -0.56 -7.41
N PHE A 269 -13.67 0.14 -8.34
CA PHE A 269 -14.35 1.03 -9.26
C PHE A 269 -15.13 0.18 -10.26
N ASP A 270 -16.44 0.42 -10.35
CA ASP A 270 -17.32 -0.24 -11.30
C ASP A 270 -18.20 0.78 -12.01
N PHE A 271 -18.75 0.33 -13.14
CA PHE A 271 -19.66 1.10 -13.98
C PHE A 271 -21.12 0.77 -13.68
N ASP A 272 -21.42 0.06 -12.59
CA ASP A 272 -22.74 -0.49 -12.33
C ASP A 272 -23.41 0.16 -11.13
N ASN A 273 -24.02 1.32 -11.39
CA ASN A 273 -24.76 2.10 -10.41
C ASN A 273 -26.29 1.90 -10.49
N GLY A 274 -26.75 0.86 -11.21
CA GLY A 274 -28.17 0.57 -11.43
C GLY A 274 -28.91 1.54 -12.37
N GLN A 275 -28.21 2.51 -12.96
CA GLN A 275 -28.80 3.48 -13.90
C GLN A 275 -28.53 3.08 -15.36
N LEU A 276 -29.56 3.17 -16.19
CA LEU A 276 -29.46 2.92 -17.63
C LEU A 276 -28.73 4.02 -18.39
N ARG A 277 -28.81 5.26 -17.91
CA ARG A 277 -28.12 6.43 -18.49
C ARG A 277 -26.99 6.88 -17.59
N GLN A 278 -25.80 7.05 -18.16
CA GLN A 278 -24.61 7.46 -17.42
C GLN A 278 -23.82 8.52 -18.20
N ILE A 279 -23.25 9.48 -17.49
CA ILE A 279 -22.29 10.46 -18.02
C ILE A 279 -20.92 10.10 -17.45
N TRP A 280 -19.96 9.87 -18.34
CA TRP A 280 -18.61 9.45 -17.98
C TRP A 280 -17.62 10.58 -18.24
N ILE A 281 -16.96 11.07 -17.20
CA ILE A 281 -15.99 12.17 -17.27
C ILE A 281 -14.61 11.62 -16.92
N GLY A 282 -13.71 11.60 -17.90
CA GLY A 282 -12.31 11.21 -17.71
C GLY A 282 -11.36 12.35 -18.06
N GLY A 283 -10.43 12.67 -17.15
CA GLY A 283 -9.40 13.69 -17.34
C GLY A 283 -8.00 13.09 -17.45
N GLY A 284 -7.25 13.46 -18.49
CA GLY A 284 -5.87 12.99 -18.69
C GLY A 284 -5.79 11.45 -18.76
N ILE A 285 -4.84 10.86 -18.02
CA ILE A 285 -4.70 9.38 -17.94
C ILE A 285 -5.84 8.72 -17.14
N GLY A 286 -6.64 9.50 -16.41
CA GLY A 286 -7.84 9.02 -15.72
C GLY A 286 -8.96 8.53 -16.66
N ILE A 287 -8.78 8.63 -17.99
CA ILE A 287 -9.69 8.07 -18.99
C ILE A 287 -9.58 6.54 -19.11
N THR A 288 -8.45 5.94 -18.72
CA THR A 288 -8.18 4.50 -18.87
C THR A 288 -9.29 3.55 -18.38
N PRO A 289 -9.87 3.70 -17.17
CA PRO A 289 -10.96 2.80 -16.75
C PRO A 289 -12.19 2.91 -17.67
N PHE A 290 -12.47 4.08 -18.22
CA PHE A 290 -13.59 4.31 -19.15
C PHE A 290 -13.34 3.67 -20.51
N ILE A 291 -12.09 3.61 -20.97
CA ILE A 291 -11.72 2.84 -22.18
C ILE A 291 -12.07 1.36 -21.97
N ALA A 292 -11.68 0.79 -20.83
CA ALA A 292 -12.06 -0.58 -20.49
C ALA A 292 -13.59 -0.75 -20.39
N GLY A 293 -14.29 0.24 -19.83
CA GLY A 293 -15.76 0.25 -19.76
C GLY A 293 -16.42 0.23 -21.14
N MET A 294 -15.91 1.06 -22.07
CA MET A 294 -16.41 1.12 -23.45
C MET A 294 -16.12 -0.17 -24.22
N LYS A 295 -14.90 -0.72 -24.10
CA LYS A 295 -14.55 -2.01 -24.72
C LYS A 295 -15.46 -3.14 -24.21
N HIS A 296 -15.73 -3.17 -22.90
CA HIS A 296 -16.62 -4.16 -22.29
C HIS A 296 -18.05 -4.04 -22.82
N LEU A 297 -18.62 -2.83 -22.86
CA LEU A 297 -19.97 -2.62 -23.40
C LEU A 297 -20.07 -2.93 -24.89
N ALA A 298 -19.03 -2.62 -25.67
CA ALA A 298 -18.99 -2.99 -27.08
C ALA A 298 -19.02 -4.52 -27.25
N GLN A 299 -18.26 -5.26 -26.43
CA GLN A 299 -18.27 -6.71 -26.43
C GLN A 299 -19.63 -7.29 -25.98
N GLU A 300 -20.22 -6.76 -24.90
CA GLU A 300 -21.55 -7.19 -24.42
C GLU A 300 -22.64 -6.98 -25.49
N ARG A 301 -22.61 -5.86 -26.23
CA ARG A 301 -23.55 -5.61 -27.33
C ARG A 301 -23.43 -6.62 -28.47
N ILE A 302 -22.23 -7.12 -28.73
CA ILE A 302 -21.98 -8.14 -29.75
C ILE A 302 -22.44 -9.51 -29.25
N THR A 303 -22.10 -9.86 -28.00
CA THR A 303 -22.40 -11.19 -27.43
C THR A 303 -23.86 -11.34 -27.02
N ASN A 304 -24.54 -10.25 -26.66
CA ASN A 304 -25.92 -10.26 -26.16
C ASN A 304 -26.73 -9.09 -26.75
N PRO A 305 -27.09 -9.14 -28.04
CA PRO A 305 -27.69 -8.01 -28.76
C PRO A 305 -29.05 -7.57 -28.19
N ASP A 306 -29.83 -8.51 -27.66
CA ASP A 306 -31.20 -8.26 -27.18
C ASP A 306 -31.29 -7.75 -25.73
N ALA A 307 -30.17 -7.69 -25.01
CA ALA A 307 -30.14 -7.19 -23.64
C ALA A 307 -30.35 -5.66 -23.60
N PRO A 308 -30.98 -5.10 -22.55
CA PRO A 308 -31.07 -3.65 -22.37
C PRO A 308 -29.66 -3.06 -22.18
N HIS A 309 -29.25 -2.18 -23.09
CA HIS A 309 -27.91 -1.60 -23.11
C HIS A 309 -27.83 -0.28 -22.34
N LYS A 310 -26.71 -0.07 -21.65
CA LYS A 310 -26.39 1.25 -21.06
C LYS A 310 -26.26 2.30 -22.17
N LEU A 311 -26.95 3.42 -21.98
CA LEU A 311 -26.85 4.63 -22.79
C LEU A 311 -25.79 5.53 -22.15
N ILE A 312 -24.68 5.71 -22.86
CA ILE A 312 -23.60 6.58 -22.42
C ILE A 312 -23.66 7.85 -23.23
N ASP A 313 -23.82 8.98 -22.53
CA ASP A 313 -23.68 10.28 -23.17
C ASP A 313 -22.20 10.68 -23.20
N ARG A 314 -21.76 11.22 -24.35
CA ARG A 314 -20.36 11.55 -24.59
C ARG A 314 -20.26 13.02 -24.96
N GLU A 315 -20.05 13.86 -23.96
CA GLU A 315 -19.67 15.24 -24.23
C GLU A 315 -18.22 15.28 -24.74
N ARG A 316 -18.05 15.66 -26.01
CA ARG A 316 -16.81 16.29 -26.46
C ARG A 316 -16.94 17.77 -26.08
N PRO A 317 -16.17 18.31 -25.12
CA PRO A 317 -16.16 19.75 -24.93
C PRO A 317 -15.53 20.36 -26.19
N ALA A 318 -16.37 20.90 -27.06
CA ALA A 318 -15.94 21.47 -28.33
C ALA A 318 -15.25 22.83 -28.17
N ASN A 319 -15.28 23.46 -26.99
CA ASN A 319 -14.50 24.64 -26.57
C ASN A 319 -14.98 25.09 -25.17
N ALA A 320 -14.28 24.71 -24.08
CA ALA A 320 -14.38 25.28 -22.72
C ALA A 320 -13.34 24.54 -21.86
N PHE A 321 -12.31 25.15 -21.25
CA PHE A 321 -12.34 26.19 -20.23
C PHE A 321 -11.10 27.11 -20.34
N PRO A 322 -11.23 28.45 -20.38
CA PRO A 322 -10.11 29.32 -20.09
C PRO A 322 -9.92 29.37 -18.56
N GLY A 323 -8.80 28.83 -18.09
CA GLY A 323 -8.34 28.98 -16.71
C GLY A 323 -9.13 28.19 -15.67
N VAL A 324 -8.63 26.99 -15.31
CA VAL A 324 -8.88 26.44 -13.98
C VAL A 324 -7.55 25.94 -13.43
N GLU A 325 -7.10 26.65 -12.40
CA GLU A 325 -5.90 26.38 -11.64
C GLU A 325 -5.95 24.99 -10.99
N ARG A 326 -4.89 24.24 -11.25
CA ARG A 326 -4.23 23.25 -10.39
C ARG A 326 -4.93 22.96 -9.05
N TRP A 327 -5.74 21.91 -9.01
CA TRP A 327 -6.03 21.15 -7.78
C TRP A 327 -5.59 19.70 -7.98
N VAL A 328 -4.41 19.39 -7.45
CA VAL A 328 -3.86 18.04 -7.29
C VAL A 328 -4.14 17.64 -5.84
N LEU A 329 -4.97 16.62 -5.65
CA LEU A 329 -5.01 15.87 -4.38
C LEU A 329 -4.06 14.69 -4.45
#